data_AF-A0A852C9I9-F1
#
_entry.id   AF-A0A852C9I9-F1
#
_cell.length_a   1.000
_cell.length_b   1.000
_cell.length_c   1.000
_cell.angle_alpha   90.00
_cell.angle_beta   90.00
_cell.angle_gamma   90.00
#
_symmetry.space_group_name_H-M   'P 1'
#
loop_
_entity.id
_entity.type
_entity.pdbx_description
1 polymer ?
#
loop_
_entity_poly.entity_id
_entity_poly.type
_entity_poly.pdbx_seq_one_letter_code
_entity_poly.pdbx_strand_id
1 'polypeptide(L)'
;LLQRLANLAATAWKEAQESQQQFQAQQQEVARLQEQLSRARQDGERWASALQRAQKENLEREATRGAEQARQQQLIRDMKGRLLELLREKDALWQKTEGIDTPTVSPVPRDAGLCACCRKDFRLLSRRYSCRWAQERVRDGGLTGHWDGTALTVCSFDRLCQGKVCQTCSVDMGKQGRCCLLCYQHGHSQAP
;
A
#
# COMPACT_ATOMS: atom_id res chain seq x y z
N LEU A 1 -59.27 1.84 -90.89
CA LEU A 1 -57.78 1.79 -91.00
C LEU A 1 -57.13 3.06 -90.46
N LEU A 2 -57.51 4.26 -90.95
CA LEU A 2 -56.97 5.55 -90.47
C LEU A 2 -57.07 5.75 -88.94
N GLN A 3 -58.21 5.42 -88.34
CA GLN A 3 -58.43 5.60 -86.90
C GLN A 3 -57.58 4.67 -86.03
N ARG A 4 -57.24 3.48 -86.53
CA ARG A 4 -56.31 2.56 -85.85
C ARG A 4 -54.88 3.11 -85.90
N LEU A 5 -54.47 3.67 -87.05
CA LEU A 5 -53.15 4.31 -87.18
C LEU A 5 -53.00 5.54 -86.28
N ALA A 6 -54.04 6.38 -86.18
CA ALA A 6 -54.04 7.54 -85.29
C ALA A 6 -53.91 7.13 -83.81
N ASN A 7 -54.63 6.10 -83.39
CA ASN A 7 -54.53 5.58 -82.01
C ASN A 7 -53.14 5.03 -81.72
N LEU A 8 -52.55 4.27 -82.65
CA LEU A 8 -51.20 3.74 -82.52
C LEU A 8 -50.13 4.84 -82.47
N ALA A 9 -50.28 5.89 -83.28
CA ALA A 9 -49.38 7.04 -83.24
C ALA A 9 -49.48 7.79 -81.89
N ALA A 10 -50.70 7.93 -81.35
CA ALA A 10 -50.93 8.57 -80.07
C ALA A 10 -50.36 7.76 -78.89
N THR A 11 -50.46 6.42 -78.91
CA THR A 11 -49.84 5.57 -77.88
C THR A 11 -48.33 5.60 -77.97
N ALA A 12 -47.77 5.48 -79.18
CA ALA A 12 -46.32 5.54 -79.39
C ALA A 12 -45.73 6.89 -78.96
N TRP A 13 -46.44 7.99 -79.19
CA TRP A 13 -45.99 9.32 -78.75
C TRP A 13 -46.02 9.45 -77.22
N LYS A 14 -47.06 8.93 -76.55
CA LYS A 14 -47.13 8.91 -75.08
C LYS A 14 -46.02 8.06 -74.48
N GLU A 15 -45.79 6.85 -75.01
CA GLU A 15 -44.71 5.97 -74.56
C GLU A 15 -43.33 6.62 -74.75
N ALA A 16 -43.10 7.32 -75.86
CA ALA A 16 -41.87 8.07 -76.09
C ALA A 16 -41.70 9.21 -75.07
N GLN A 17 -42.78 9.93 -74.75
CA GLN A 17 -42.77 11.00 -73.76
C GLN A 17 -42.51 10.47 -72.34
N GLU A 18 -43.16 9.38 -71.95
CA GLU A 18 -42.96 8.71 -70.66
C GLU A 18 -41.54 8.17 -70.52
N SER A 19 -41.01 7.52 -71.57
CA SER A 19 -39.64 7.04 -71.64
C SER A 19 -38.63 8.19 -71.48
N GLN A 20 -38.87 9.32 -72.15
CA GLN A 20 -38.02 10.51 -72.01
C GLN A 20 -38.03 11.08 -70.60
N GLN A 21 -39.21 11.15 -69.95
CA GLN A 21 -39.32 11.60 -68.56
C GLN A 21 -38.61 10.65 -67.59
N GLN A 22 -38.76 9.33 -67.79
CA GLN A 22 -38.07 8.32 -66.99
C GLN A 22 -36.54 8.44 -67.13
N PHE A 23 -36.04 8.63 -68.35
CA PHE A 23 -34.62 8.82 -68.59
C PHE A 23 -34.09 10.09 -67.92
N GLN A 24 -34.84 11.19 -67.97
CA GLN A 24 -34.48 12.42 -67.26
C GLN A 24 -34.44 12.24 -65.74
N ALA A 25 -35.42 11.54 -65.16
CA ALA A 25 -35.45 11.23 -63.74
C ALA A 25 -34.25 10.35 -63.32
N GLN A 26 -33.92 9.34 -64.13
CA GLN A 26 -32.74 8.50 -63.91
C GLN A 26 -31.44 9.30 -63.98
N GLN A 27 -31.29 10.24 -64.93
CA GLN A 27 -30.13 11.12 -65.01
C GLN A 27 -29.97 12.00 -63.76
N GLN A 28 -31.08 12.57 -63.26
CA GLN A 28 -31.06 13.38 -62.04
C GLN A 28 -30.66 12.54 -60.82
N GLU A 29 -31.16 11.32 -60.72
CA GLU A 29 -30.81 10.42 -59.62
C GLU A 29 -29.34 9.99 -59.67
N VAL A 30 -28.81 9.68 -60.85
CA VAL A 30 -27.38 9.39 -61.03
C VAL A 30 -26.52 10.57 -60.60
N ALA A 31 -26.89 11.80 -60.99
CA ALA A 31 -26.17 13.01 -60.58
C ALA A 31 -26.20 13.19 -59.05
N ARG A 32 -27.37 12.96 -58.42
CA ARG A 32 -27.53 13.02 -56.96
C ARG A 32 -26.64 12.01 -56.25
N LEU A 33 -26.62 10.77 -56.72
CA LEU A 33 -25.80 9.69 -56.14
C LEU A 33 -24.30 9.94 -56.36
N GLN A 34 -23.90 10.47 -57.50
CA GLN A 34 -22.50 10.86 -57.75
C GLN A 34 -22.02 11.92 -56.77
N GLU A 35 -22.85 12.92 -56.48
CA GLU A 35 -22.54 13.96 -55.49
C GLU A 35 -22.51 13.39 -54.06
N GLN A 36 -23.39 12.45 -53.72
CA GLN A 36 -23.33 11.78 -52.41
C GLN A 36 -22.06 10.95 -52.26
N LEU A 37 -21.63 10.23 -53.31
CA LEU A 37 -20.39 9.48 -53.32
C LEU A 37 -19.16 10.39 -53.25
N SER A 38 -19.18 11.55 -53.92
CA SER A 38 -18.08 12.52 -53.86
C SER A 38 -17.89 13.03 -52.43
N ARG A 39 -18.99 13.40 -51.75
CA ARG A 39 -18.99 13.83 -50.34
C ARG A 39 -18.51 12.73 -49.40
N ALA A 40 -19.05 11.53 -49.54
CA ALA A 40 -18.66 10.39 -48.70
C ALA A 40 -17.16 10.07 -48.84
N ARG A 41 -16.59 10.18 -50.04
CA ARG A 41 -15.15 10.00 -50.27
C ARG A 41 -14.33 11.09 -49.58
N GLN A 42 -14.72 12.35 -49.74
CA GLN A 42 -14.03 13.47 -49.09
C GLN A 42 -14.09 13.36 -47.55
N ASP A 43 -15.23 12.95 -47.00
CA ASP A 43 -15.36 12.70 -45.57
C ASP A 43 -14.46 11.55 -45.14
N GLY A 44 -14.41 10.46 -45.91
CA GLY A 44 -13.49 9.35 -45.68
C GLY A 44 -12.02 9.80 -45.62
N GLU A 45 -11.57 10.62 -46.57
CA GLU A 45 -10.22 11.18 -46.61
C GLU A 45 -9.93 12.09 -45.41
N ARG A 46 -10.91 12.91 -45.01
CA ARG A 46 -10.82 13.77 -43.82
C ARG A 46 -10.68 12.94 -42.54
N TRP A 47 -11.50 11.90 -42.38
CA TRP A 47 -11.44 11.01 -41.23
C TRP A 47 -10.15 10.21 -41.19
N ALA A 48 -9.66 9.71 -42.33
CA ALA A 48 -8.38 9.02 -42.41
C ALA A 48 -7.22 9.95 -41.96
N SER A 49 -7.21 11.18 -42.46
CA SER A 49 -6.21 12.19 -42.08
C SER A 49 -6.31 12.59 -40.60
N ALA A 50 -7.53 12.71 -40.06
CA ALA A 50 -7.75 12.99 -38.64
C ALA A 50 -7.28 11.83 -37.76
N LEU A 51 -7.57 10.59 -38.15
CA LEU A 51 -7.14 9.40 -37.42
C LEU A 51 -5.62 9.28 -37.40
N GLN A 52 -4.95 9.49 -38.52
CA GLN A 52 -3.49 9.43 -38.58
C GLN A 52 -2.84 10.49 -37.67
N ARG A 53 -3.38 11.72 -37.64
CA ARG A 53 -2.91 12.77 -36.72
C ARG A 53 -3.16 12.38 -35.26
N ALA A 54 -4.35 11.90 -34.93
CA ALA A 54 -4.69 11.47 -33.58
C ALA A 54 -3.80 10.30 -33.10
N GLN A 55 -3.47 9.35 -33.97
CA GLN A 55 -2.54 8.26 -33.66
C GLN A 55 -1.14 8.79 -33.36
N LYS A 56 -0.62 9.70 -34.20
CA LYS A 56 0.69 10.32 -33.97
C LYS A 56 0.73 11.09 -32.64
N GLU A 57 -0.27 11.93 -32.40
CA GLU A 57 -0.39 12.68 -31.14
C GLU A 57 -0.48 11.75 -29.93
N ASN A 58 -1.18 10.62 -30.05
CA ASN A 58 -1.25 9.64 -28.97
C ASN A 58 0.13 9.01 -28.69
N LEU A 59 0.85 8.58 -29.73
CA LEU A 59 2.21 8.04 -29.58
C LEU A 59 3.16 9.05 -28.94
N GLU A 60 3.09 10.33 -29.31
CA GLU A 60 3.89 11.40 -28.69
C GLU A 60 3.51 11.61 -27.22
N ARG A 61 2.21 11.57 -26.88
CA ARG A 61 1.73 11.64 -25.50
C ARG A 61 2.16 10.44 -24.67
N GLU A 62 2.13 9.24 -25.24
CA GLU A 62 2.61 8.03 -24.58
C GLU A 62 4.12 8.08 -24.34
N ALA A 63 4.90 8.52 -25.33
CA ALA A 63 6.34 8.70 -25.18
C ALA A 63 6.69 9.72 -24.09
N THR A 64 6.00 10.86 -24.05
CA THR A 64 6.23 11.88 -23.01
C THR A 64 5.83 11.40 -21.62
N ARG A 65 4.69 10.69 -21.48
CA ARG A 65 4.28 10.04 -20.22
C ARG A 65 5.29 8.98 -19.77
N GLY A 66 5.76 8.14 -20.69
CA GLY A 66 6.77 7.11 -20.41
C GLY A 66 8.10 7.72 -19.95
N ALA A 67 8.55 8.81 -20.58
CA ALA A 67 9.75 9.52 -20.18
C ALA A 67 9.64 10.15 -18.78
N GLU A 68 8.49 10.75 -18.45
CA GLU A 68 8.23 11.27 -17.09
C GLU A 68 8.18 10.15 -16.07
N GLN A 69 7.51 9.04 -16.37
CA GLN A 69 7.47 7.88 -15.48
C GLN A 69 8.87 7.30 -15.23
N ALA A 70 9.73 7.24 -16.25
CA ALA A 70 11.11 6.80 -16.12
C ALA A 70 11.92 7.75 -15.21
N ARG A 71 11.74 9.07 -15.34
CA ARG A 71 12.36 10.07 -14.44
C ARG A 71 11.94 9.86 -12.99
N GLN A 72 10.64 9.67 -12.75
CA GLN A 72 10.12 9.43 -11.39
C GLN A 72 10.65 8.13 -10.79
N GLN A 73 10.68 7.05 -11.57
CA GLN A 73 11.25 5.78 -11.13
C GLN A 73 12.74 5.91 -10.80
N GLN A 74 13.48 6.66 -11.60
CA GLN A 74 14.89 6.95 -11.32
C GLN A 74 15.05 7.70 -10.01
N LEU A 75 14.30 8.78 -9.79
CA LEU A 75 14.34 9.55 -8.56
C LEU A 75 14.02 8.67 -7.33
N ILE A 76 12.99 7.81 -7.42
CA ILE A 76 12.64 6.89 -6.34
C ILE A 76 13.80 5.92 -6.05
N ARG A 77 14.46 5.38 -7.10
CA ARG A 77 15.62 4.50 -6.93
C ARG A 77 16.78 5.23 -6.24
N ASP A 78 17.08 6.45 -6.68
CA ASP A 78 18.16 7.26 -6.13
C ASP A 78 17.88 7.63 -4.67
N MET A 79 16.65 8.05 -4.35
CA MET A 79 16.24 8.36 -2.97
C MET A 79 16.32 7.13 -2.06
N LYS A 80 15.90 5.95 -2.55
CA LYS A 80 16.03 4.69 -1.79
C LYS A 80 17.49 4.34 -1.57
N GLY A 81 18.34 4.48 -2.59
CA GLY A 81 19.78 4.28 -2.49
C GLY A 81 20.39 5.17 -1.41
N ARG A 82 20.12 6.48 -1.46
CA ARG A 82 20.60 7.45 -0.49
C ARG A 82 20.12 7.16 0.94
N LEU A 83 18.86 6.75 1.09
CA LEU A 83 18.33 6.37 2.41
C LEU A 83 19.08 5.17 3.00
N LEU A 84 19.41 4.17 2.19
CA LEU A 84 20.18 3.01 2.63
C LEU A 84 21.62 3.39 3.00
N GLU A 85 22.26 4.30 2.27
CA GLU A 85 23.57 4.85 2.63
C GLU A 85 23.52 5.55 3.99
N LEU A 86 22.55 6.45 4.19
CA LEU A 86 22.37 7.16 5.46
C LEU A 86 22.10 6.22 6.63
N LEU A 87 21.31 5.14 6.42
CA LEU A 87 21.06 4.15 7.44
C LEU A 87 22.35 3.41 7.85
N ARG A 88 23.19 3.03 6.87
CA ARG A 88 24.49 2.40 7.14
C ARG A 88 25.43 3.34 7.88
N GLU A 89 25.50 4.61 7.48
CA GLU A 89 26.30 5.63 8.17
C GLU A 89 25.82 5.81 9.61
N LYS A 90 24.50 5.92 9.82
CA LYS A 90 23.87 6.01 11.13
C LYS A 90 24.19 4.80 12.00
N ASP A 91 24.14 3.57 11.45
CA ASP A 91 24.48 2.35 12.19
C ASP A 91 25.99 2.29 12.53
N ALA A 92 26.87 2.71 11.62
CA ALA A 92 28.31 2.79 11.88
C ALA A 92 28.65 3.81 12.98
N LEU A 93 27.94 4.93 13.03
CA LEU A 93 28.07 5.90 14.12
C LEU A 93 27.55 5.32 15.44
N TRP A 94 26.39 4.66 15.41
CA TRP A 94 25.81 4.01 16.58
C TRP A 94 26.77 2.98 17.21
N GLN A 95 27.38 2.13 16.40
CA GLN A 95 28.38 1.15 16.86
C GLN A 95 29.58 1.79 17.54
N LYS A 96 30.06 2.93 17.01
CA LYS A 96 31.17 3.68 17.62
C LYS A 96 30.78 4.26 18.97
N THR A 97 29.54 4.72 19.14
CA THR A 97 29.07 5.26 20.42
C THR A 97 28.73 4.19 21.46
N GLU A 98 28.14 3.04 21.09
CA GLU A 98 27.88 1.95 22.05
C GLU A 98 29.18 1.33 22.60
N GLY A 99 30.26 1.30 21.81
CA GLY A 99 31.59 0.90 22.28
C GLY A 99 32.23 1.86 23.29
N ILE A 100 31.72 3.10 23.41
CA ILE A 100 32.20 4.10 24.36
C ILE A 100 31.41 4.02 25.68
N ASP A 101 30.12 3.68 25.62
CA ASP A 101 29.23 3.57 26.78
C ASP A 101 29.26 2.20 27.47
N THR A 102 30.18 1.29 27.11
CA THR A 102 30.28 -0.02 27.79
C THR A 102 30.65 0.24 29.26
N PRO A 103 29.72 0.12 30.22
CA PRO A 103 30.03 0.40 31.60
C PRO A 103 30.86 -0.80 32.05
N THR A 104 32.13 -0.55 32.34
CA THR A 104 32.97 -1.43 33.16
C THR A 104 32.09 -2.06 34.24
N VAL A 105 31.91 -3.38 34.20
CA VAL A 105 31.04 -4.10 35.14
C VAL A 105 31.61 -3.92 36.54
N SER A 106 31.13 -2.89 37.23
CA SER A 106 31.42 -2.67 38.63
C SER A 106 30.55 -3.62 39.46
N PRO A 107 31.13 -4.47 40.33
CA PRO A 107 30.42 -5.51 41.08
C PRO A 107 29.59 -4.97 42.26
N VAL A 108 29.20 -3.69 42.24
CA VAL A 108 28.44 -3.07 43.33
C VAL A 108 27.00 -3.60 43.30
N PRO A 109 26.50 -4.21 44.39
CA PRO A 109 25.13 -4.73 44.45
C PRO A 109 24.12 -3.60 44.23
N ARG A 110 23.37 -3.66 43.13
CA ARG A 110 22.32 -2.69 42.81
C ARG A 110 21.23 -2.77 43.89
N ASP A 111 21.14 -1.73 44.70
CA ASP A 111 19.96 -1.30 45.46
C ASP A 111 19.15 -2.39 46.19
N ALA A 112 19.83 -3.28 46.93
CA ALA A 112 19.19 -4.29 47.77
C ALA A 112 18.33 -3.72 48.93
N GLY A 113 18.32 -2.40 49.11
CA GLY A 113 17.63 -1.68 50.18
C GLY A 113 16.33 -0.97 49.80
N LEU A 114 15.95 -0.90 48.52
CA LEU A 114 14.81 -0.08 48.05
C LEU A 114 13.67 -0.92 47.49
N CYS A 115 12.43 -0.43 47.67
CA CYS A 115 11.27 -0.98 46.96
C CYS A 115 11.39 -0.74 45.46
N ALA A 116 11.35 -1.79 44.64
CA ALA A 116 11.47 -1.64 43.19
C ALA A 116 10.32 -0.85 42.53
N CYS A 117 9.17 -0.71 43.20
CA CYS A 117 8.02 0.01 42.67
C CYS A 117 8.00 1.49 43.04
N CYS A 118 8.18 1.82 44.33
CA CYS A 118 8.06 3.19 44.84
C CYS A 118 9.40 3.81 45.29
N ARG A 119 10.51 3.07 45.14
CA ARG A 119 11.87 3.45 45.55
C ARG A 119 12.03 3.83 47.03
N LYS A 120 11.03 3.57 47.87
CA LYS A 120 11.12 3.78 49.32
C LYS A 120 12.11 2.80 49.94
N ASP A 121 13.00 3.31 50.78
CA ASP A 121 13.90 2.47 51.58
C ASP A 121 13.13 1.49 52.45
N PHE A 122 13.58 0.23 52.43
CA PHE A 122 13.24 -0.76 53.43
C PHE A 122 14.00 -0.45 54.71
N ARG A 123 13.56 0.61 55.42
CA ARG A 123 13.97 0.90 56.80
C ARG A 123 13.75 -0.35 57.66
N LEU A 124 14.50 -0.49 58.76
CA LEU A 124 14.61 -1.70 59.61
C LEU A 124 13.29 -2.41 59.99
N LEU A 125 12.14 -1.73 59.95
CA LEU A 125 10.84 -2.29 60.32
C LEU A 125 9.90 -2.61 59.11
N SER A 126 10.28 -2.24 57.89
CA SER A 126 9.46 -2.51 56.70
C SER A 126 9.77 -3.91 56.15
N ARG A 127 8.78 -4.80 56.18
CA ARG A 127 8.88 -6.14 55.60
C ARG A 127 9.14 -6.06 54.09
N ARG A 128 10.05 -6.91 53.61
CA ARG A 128 10.47 -7.02 52.21
C ARG A 128 9.81 -8.24 51.59
N TYR A 129 9.04 -8.06 50.52
CA TYR A 129 8.38 -9.16 49.82
C TYR A 129 9.04 -9.40 48.47
N SER A 130 9.30 -10.67 48.15
CA SER A 130 9.65 -11.07 46.79
C SER A 130 8.38 -11.11 45.94
N CYS A 131 8.42 -10.52 44.75
CA CYS A 131 7.41 -10.82 43.74
C CYS A 131 7.62 -12.25 43.22
N ARG A 132 6.55 -13.05 43.16
CA ARG A 132 6.59 -14.44 42.65
C ARG A 132 7.27 -14.53 41.28
N TRP A 133 6.89 -13.68 40.33
CA TRP A 133 7.43 -13.69 38.96
C TRP A 133 8.86 -13.15 38.85
N ALA A 134 9.42 -12.58 39.93
CA ALA A 134 10.84 -12.22 39.96
C ALA A 134 11.73 -13.39 40.43
N GLN A 135 11.16 -14.38 41.12
CA GLN A 135 11.90 -15.45 41.79
C GLN A 135 12.23 -16.65 40.88
N GLU A 136 11.57 -16.79 39.73
CA GLU A 136 11.80 -17.90 38.78
C GLU A 136 13.20 -17.85 38.12
N ARG A 137 13.92 -16.72 38.20
CA ARG A 137 15.29 -16.60 37.66
C ARG A 137 16.41 -17.25 38.49
N VAL A 138 16.18 -17.62 39.75
CA VAL A 138 17.27 -18.08 40.63
C VAL A 138 17.45 -19.60 40.64
N ARG A 139 16.53 -20.38 40.04
CA ARG A 139 16.58 -21.84 40.12
C ARG A 139 17.17 -22.55 38.89
N ASP A 140 17.13 -21.93 37.70
CA ASP A 140 17.71 -22.50 36.49
C ASP A 140 18.90 -21.66 36.01
N GLY A 141 20.07 -21.97 36.55
CA GLY A 141 21.33 -21.68 35.88
C GLY A 141 21.46 -22.57 34.64
N GLY A 142 20.89 -22.16 33.51
CA GLY A 142 20.91 -22.92 32.27
C GLY A 142 20.86 -22.04 31.03
N LEU A 143 22.04 -21.75 30.48
CA LEU A 143 22.22 -21.17 29.15
C LEU A 143 21.93 -22.22 28.08
N THR A 144 20.70 -22.29 27.56
CA THR A 144 20.41 -22.86 26.23
C THR A 144 19.14 -22.23 25.67
N GLY A 145 19.30 -21.19 24.85
CA GLY A 145 18.22 -20.60 24.07
C GLY A 145 18.04 -21.36 22.76
N HIS A 146 16.96 -22.13 22.66
CA HIS A 146 16.39 -22.55 21.37
C HIS A 146 15.22 -21.61 21.06
N TRP A 147 15.34 -20.89 19.94
CA TRP A 147 14.38 -19.89 19.49
C TRP A 147 13.46 -20.51 18.44
N ASP A 148 12.22 -20.85 18.82
CA ASP A 148 11.14 -21.06 17.86
C ASP A 148 10.12 -19.93 17.96
N GLY A 149 9.88 -19.31 16.81
CA GLY A 149 9.29 -17.98 16.61
C GLY A 149 7.79 -17.82 16.92
N THR A 150 7.27 -18.34 18.03
CA THR A 150 5.87 -18.12 18.41
C THR A 150 5.69 -17.94 19.93
N ALA A 151 6.24 -16.88 20.52
CA ALA A 151 5.82 -16.37 21.84
C ALA A 151 6.43 -14.97 22.12
N LEU A 152 5.94 -13.92 21.45
CA LEU A 152 6.31 -12.53 21.77
C LEU A 152 5.56 -11.94 22.97
N THR A 153 4.99 -12.77 23.86
CA THR A 153 4.12 -12.30 24.95
C THR A 153 4.58 -12.63 26.37
N VAL A 154 5.68 -13.37 26.57
CA VAL A 154 6.16 -13.70 27.93
C VAL A 154 7.53 -13.11 28.26
N CYS A 155 8.45 -12.99 27.30
CA CYS A 155 9.83 -12.57 27.58
C CYS A 155 10.05 -11.04 27.73
N SER A 156 9.02 -10.20 27.61
CA SER A 156 9.11 -8.77 27.94
C SER A 156 8.80 -8.46 29.41
N PHE A 157 8.21 -9.42 30.14
CA PHE A 157 7.85 -9.25 31.55
C PHE A 157 9.01 -9.48 32.52
N ASP A 158 9.96 -10.34 32.13
CA ASP A 158 11.10 -10.71 32.96
C ASP A 158 11.99 -9.53 33.33
N ARG A 159 12.02 -8.46 32.51
CA ARG A 159 12.85 -7.27 32.79
C ARG A 159 12.20 -6.25 33.73
N LEU A 160 10.90 -6.31 33.96
CA LEU A 160 10.19 -5.26 34.72
C LEU A 160 10.25 -5.46 36.23
N CYS A 161 10.40 -6.70 36.71
CA CYS A 161 10.32 -7.02 38.13
C CYS A 161 11.53 -7.85 38.57
N GLN A 162 12.62 -7.18 38.98
CA GLN A 162 13.81 -7.83 39.56
C GLN A 162 13.89 -7.69 41.08
N GLY A 163 12.81 -7.24 41.72
CA GLY A 163 12.96 -6.49 42.95
C GLY A 163 12.11 -6.98 44.12
N LYS A 164 12.64 -6.70 45.31
CA LYS A 164 11.86 -6.69 46.55
C LYS A 164 10.88 -5.52 46.49
N VAL A 165 9.65 -5.74 46.94
CA VAL A 165 8.60 -4.71 47.03
C VAL A 165 8.11 -4.57 48.47
N CYS A 166 7.62 -3.38 48.81
CA CYS A 166 6.98 -3.14 50.10
C CYS A 166 5.55 -3.69 50.11
N GLN A 167 4.98 -3.82 51.32
CA GLN A 167 3.60 -4.27 51.51
C GLN A 167 2.62 -3.55 50.58
N THR A 168 2.67 -2.20 50.54
CA THR A 168 1.77 -1.35 49.76
C THR A 168 1.89 -1.54 48.25
N CYS A 169 3.08 -1.93 47.77
CA CYS A 169 3.33 -2.19 46.35
C CYS A 169 3.18 -3.67 45.98
N SER A 170 2.62 -4.48 46.88
CA SER A 170 2.41 -5.92 46.68
C SER A 170 0.96 -6.32 46.95
N VAL A 171 0.46 -7.25 46.16
CA VAL A 171 -0.83 -7.93 46.36
C VAL A 171 -0.55 -9.31 46.94
N ASP A 172 -1.27 -9.66 48.00
CA ASP A 172 -1.22 -11.00 48.60
C ASP A 172 -2.18 -11.93 47.87
N MET A 173 -1.64 -12.97 47.23
CA MET A 173 -2.40 -13.98 46.50
C MET A 173 -2.64 -15.22 47.36
N GLY A 174 -2.54 -15.10 48.69
CA GLY A 174 -2.74 -16.19 49.63
C GLY A 174 -1.68 -17.28 49.47
N LYS A 175 -2.11 -18.52 49.16
CA LYS A 175 -1.20 -19.67 49.01
C LYS A 175 -0.20 -19.53 47.86
N GLN A 176 -0.47 -18.64 46.90
CA GLN A 176 0.43 -18.40 45.77
C GLN A 176 1.53 -17.37 46.06
N GLY A 177 1.57 -16.80 47.27
CA GLY A 177 2.55 -15.79 47.66
C GLY A 177 2.17 -14.37 47.19
N ARG A 178 3.16 -13.47 47.11
CA ARG A 178 2.92 -12.05 46.79
C ARG A 178 3.40 -11.67 45.39
N CYS A 179 2.65 -10.81 44.73
CA CYS A 179 2.97 -10.25 43.42
C CYS A 179 3.08 -8.72 43.52
N CYS A 180 3.98 -8.08 42.78
CA CYS A 180 3.98 -6.61 42.74
C CYS A 180 2.78 -6.09 41.95
N LEU A 181 2.35 -4.85 42.21
CA LEU A 181 1.17 -4.27 41.54
C LEU A 181 1.28 -4.26 40.01
N LEU A 182 2.46 -3.96 39.47
CA LEU A 182 2.70 -3.93 38.02
C LEU A 182 2.50 -5.31 37.40
N CYS A 183 3.04 -6.34 38.03
CA CYS A 183 2.88 -7.72 37.62
C CYS A 183 1.40 -8.15 37.76
N TYR A 184 0.79 -7.94 38.93
CA TYR A 184 -0.62 -8.28 39.16
C TYR A 184 -1.56 -7.67 38.10
N GLN A 185 -1.41 -6.37 37.79
CA GLN A 185 -2.24 -5.68 36.80
C GLN A 185 -2.11 -6.28 35.40
N HIS A 186 -0.90 -6.60 34.96
CA HIS A 186 -0.69 -7.14 33.62
C HIS A 186 -1.11 -8.61 33.47
N GLY A 187 -0.98 -9.44 34.53
CA GLY A 187 -1.50 -10.81 34.51
C GLY A 187 -3.03 -10.85 34.43
N HIS A 188 -3.72 -9.85 34.99
CA HIS A 188 -5.17 -9.72 34.86
C HIS A 188 -5.63 -9.24 33.48
N SER A 189 -4.75 -8.61 32.69
CA SER A 189 -5.04 -8.23 31.31
C SER A 189 -4.91 -9.40 30.31
N GLN A 190 -4.45 -10.58 30.76
CA GLN A 190 -4.30 -11.79 29.93
C GLN A 190 -5.13 -12.98 30.43
N ALA A 191 -6.08 -12.79 31.35
CA ALA A 191 -7.13 -13.77 31.59
C ALA A 191 -8.25 -13.56 30.55
N PRO A 192 -8.79 -14.61 29.91
CA PRO A 192 -9.83 -14.47 28.88
C PRO A 192 -11.12 -13.86 29.42
#